data_AF-A0A7J0ALX3-F1
#
_entry.id   AF-A0A7J0ALX3-F1
#
_cell.length_a   1.000
_cell.length_b   1.000
_cell.length_c   1.000
_cell.angle_alpha   90.00
_cell.angle_beta   90.00
_cell.angle_gamma   90.00
#
_symmetry.space_group_name_H-M   'P 1'
#
loop_
_entity.id
_entity.type
_entity.pdbx_description
1 polymer ?
#
loop_
_entity_poly.entity_id
_entity_poly.type
_entity_poly.pdbx_seq_one_letter_code
_entity_poly.pdbx_strand_id
1 'polypeptide(L)'
;MDAIAAFDEIINEMPRSEAAFQLAKAGLDARCRTERDINDDMAFSYLANKALGYDHDPRREIFELLPKVTLDDLEAFQKENVKGRVFNIGILGDVDELPIDELRKLGKVVMLTTEDIFGY
;
A
#
# COMPACT_ATOMS: atom_id res chain seq x y z
N MET A 1 7.94 19.82 -4.29
CA MET A 1 8.29 19.03 -5.50
C MET A 1 9.32 17.96 -5.23
N ASP A 2 10.37 18.23 -4.46
CA ASP A 2 11.45 17.26 -4.17
C ASP A 2 10.94 15.92 -3.60
N ALA A 3 10.01 15.97 -2.64
CA ALA A 3 9.40 14.77 -2.09
C ALA A 3 8.69 13.90 -3.16
N ILE A 4 7.98 14.52 -4.11
CA ILE A 4 7.28 13.78 -5.17
C ILE A 4 8.28 13.07 -6.09
N ALA A 5 9.37 13.76 -6.46
CA ALA A 5 10.42 13.18 -7.27
C ALA A 5 11.12 12.02 -6.53
N ALA A 6 11.42 12.19 -5.24
CA ALA A 6 12.01 11.15 -4.42
C ALA A 6 11.10 9.92 -4.29
N PHE A 7 9.78 10.12 -4.11
CA PHE A 7 8.83 9.00 -4.08
C PHE A 7 8.71 8.31 -5.44
N ASP A 8 8.68 9.05 -6.54
CA ASP A 8 8.65 8.46 -7.89
C ASP A 8 9.91 7.63 -8.16
N GLU A 9 11.08 8.12 -7.75
CA GLU A 9 12.33 7.36 -7.83
C GLU A 9 12.27 6.09 -6.98
N ILE A 10 11.89 6.18 -5.70
CA ILE A 10 11.81 5.01 -4.81
C ILE A 10 10.80 3.98 -5.32
N ILE A 11 9.68 4.43 -5.89
CA ILE A 11 8.63 3.54 -6.42
C ILE A 11 9.12 2.82 -7.68
N ASN A 12 9.86 3.50 -8.57
CA ASN A 12 10.33 2.91 -9.82
C ASN A 12 11.66 2.16 -9.67
N GLU A 13 12.48 2.55 -8.72
CA GLU A 13 13.77 1.95 -8.37
C GLU A 13 13.74 1.52 -6.89
N MET A 14 13.07 0.40 -6.64
CA MET A 14 12.91 -0.14 -5.29
C MET A 14 14.28 -0.39 -4.62
N PRO A 15 14.57 0.23 -3.47
CA PRO A 15 15.82 -0.01 -2.76
C PRO A 15 15.85 -1.43 -2.19
N ARG A 16 16.91 -2.18 -2.50
CA ARG A 16 17.08 -3.55 -2.04
C ARG A 16 17.83 -3.58 -0.70
N SER A 17 17.18 -4.09 0.34
CA SER A 17 17.78 -4.25 1.67
C SER A 17 17.33 -5.56 2.31
N GLU A 18 18.25 -6.51 2.43
CA GLU A 18 17.98 -7.81 3.06
C GLU A 18 17.60 -7.63 4.53
N ALA A 19 18.26 -6.71 5.24
CA ALA A 19 17.96 -6.44 6.65
C ALA A 19 16.53 -5.89 6.84
N ALA A 20 16.11 -4.96 5.97
CA ALA A 20 14.74 -4.42 6.02
C ALA A 20 13.70 -5.49 5.66
N PHE A 21 14.01 -6.33 4.67
CA PHE A 21 13.15 -7.45 4.28
C PHE A 21 12.96 -8.46 5.41
N GLN A 22 14.04 -8.89 6.08
CA GLN A 22 13.95 -9.81 7.21
C GLN A 22 13.19 -9.20 8.39
N LEU A 23 13.39 -7.91 8.68
CA LEU A 23 12.64 -7.20 9.71
C LEU A 23 11.13 -7.15 9.38
N ALA A 24 10.77 -6.86 8.13
CA ALA A 24 9.38 -6.87 7.69
C ALA A 24 8.74 -8.27 7.79
N LYS A 25 9.47 -9.33 7.39
CA LYS A 25 9.03 -10.73 7.55
C LYS A 25 8.78 -11.07 9.01
N ALA A 26 9.69 -10.72 9.91
CA ALA A 26 9.53 -10.97 11.34
C ALA A 26 8.31 -10.20 11.92
N GLY A 27 8.10 -8.95 11.47
CA GLY A 27 6.93 -8.16 11.87
C GLY A 27 5.61 -8.77 11.41
N LEU A 28 5.56 -9.30 10.17
CA LEU A 28 4.37 -9.96 9.64
C LEU A 28 4.10 -11.30 10.35
N ASP A 29 5.13 -12.11 10.62
CA ASP A 29 5.00 -13.35 11.40
C ASP A 29 4.45 -13.05 12.81
N ALA A 30 5.00 -12.03 13.49
CA ALA A 30 4.52 -11.61 14.79
C ALA A 30 3.04 -11.19 14.74
N ARG A 31 2.65 -10.37 13.75
CA ARG A 31 1.25 -9.97 13.55
C ARG A 31 0.33 -11.16 13.33
N CYS A 32 0.68 -12.08 12.42
CA CYS A 32 -0.10 -13.29 12.18
C CYS A 32 -0.31 -14.11 13.46
N ARG A 33 0.67 -14.15 14.36
CA ARG A 33 0.58 -14.87 15.64
C ARG A 33 -0.28 -14.15 16.68
N THR A 34 -0.31 -12.82 16.68
CA THR A 34 -0.99 -12.01 17.73
C THR A 34 -2.38 -11.52 17.34
N GLU A 35 -2.65 -11.32 16.05
CA GLU A 35 -3.90 -10.77 15.54
C GLU A 35 -5.05 -11.76 15.76
N ARG A 36 -6.21 -11.25 16.22
CA ARG A 36 -7.39 -12.03 16.54
C ARG A 36 -8.62 -11.26 16.09
N ASP A 37 -9.50 -11.93 15.36
CA ASP A 37 -10.84 -11.40 15.07
C ASP A 37 -11.77 -11.94 16.16
N ILE A 38 -12.30 -11.04 16.99
CA ILE A 38 -13.19 -11.40 18.10
C ILE A 38 -14.49 -10.61 18.01
N ASN A 39 -15.56 -11.18 18.57
CA ASN A 39 -16.88 -10.54 18.58
C ASN A 39 -17.32 -10.15 17.15
N ASP A 40 -17.73 -8.89 16.97
CA ASP A 40 -18.26 -8.37 15.71
C ASP A 40 -17.21 -8.36 14.59
N ASP A 41 -15.91 -8.28 14.91
CA ASP A 41 -14.83 -8.30 13.92
C ASP A 41 -14.81 -9.60 13.11
N MET A 42 -15.28 -10.71 13.70
CA MET A 42 -15.38 -11.99 13.00
C MET A 42 -16.37 -11.93 11.83
N ALA A 43 -17.50 -11.23 12.00
CA ALA A 43 -18.49 -11.08 10.94
C ALA A 43 -17.96 -10.18 9.82
N PHE A 44 -17.30 -9.07 10.16
CA PHE A 44 -16.71 -8.17 9.17
C PHE A 44 -15.53 -8.80 8.43
N SER A 45 -14.66 -9.53 9.13
CA SER A 45 -13.54 -10.28 8.55
C SER A 45 -14.04 -11.33 7.56
N TYR A 46 -15.07 -12.10 7.92
CA TYR A 46 -15.69 -13.05 7.00
C TYR A 46 -16.27 -12.39 5.75
N LEU A 47 -17.00 -11.28 5.89
CA LEU A 47 -17.58 -10.56 4.76
C LEU A 47 -16.50 -9.97 3.84
N ALA A 48 -15.44 -9.40 4.42
CA ALA A 48 -14.30 -8.87 3.67
C ALA A 48 -13.58 -10.00 2.89
N ASN A 49 -13.30 -11.13 3.54
CA ASN A 49 -12.68 -12.29 2.89
C ASN A 49 -13.55 -12.82 1.75
N LYS A 50 -14.86 -12.93 1.95
CA LYS A 50 -15.79 -13.35 0.90
C LYS A 50 -15.84 -12.37 -0.27
N ALA A 51 -15.79 -11.07 -0.01
CA ALA A 51 -15.73 -10.04 -1.06
C ALA A 51 -14.45 -10.14 -1.90
N LEU A 52 -13.34 -10.58 -1.29
CA LEU A 52 -12.08 -10.87 -1.96
C LEU A 52 -12.04 -12.27 -2.62
N GLY A 53 -13.11 -13.07 -2.49
CA GLY A 53 -13.23 -14.39 -3.10
C GLY A 53 -12.73 -15.56 -2.24
N TYR A 54 -12.35 -15.31 -0.98
CA TYR A 54 -11.93 -16.37 -0.06
C TYR A 54 -13.15 -17.00 0.64
N ASP A 55 -13.13 -18.33 0.75
CA ASP A 55 -14.10 -19.13 1.53
C ASP A 55 -13.58 -19.49 2.93
N HIS A 56 -12.35 -19.07 3.25
CA HIS A 56 -11.67 -19.30 4.51
C HIS A 56 -10.78 -18.11 4.87
N ASP A 57 -10.08 -18.19 6.00
CA ASP A 57 -9.16 -17.14 6.45
C ASP A 57 -7.82 -17.22 5.69
N PRO A 58 -7.47 -16.22 4.85
CA PRO A 58 -6.25 -16.23 4.07
C PRO A 58 -4.98 -16.08 4.94
N ARG A 59 -5.10 -15.66 6.20
CA ARG A 59 -3.95 -15.54 7.11
C ARG A 59 -3.23 -16.87 7.31
N ARG A 60 -3.94 -18.00 7.19
CA ARG A 60 -3.35 -19.34 7.25
C ARG A 60 -2.33 -19.54 6.13
N GLU A 61 -2.72 -19.25 4.90
CA GLU A 61 -1.84 -19.40 3.74
C GLU A 61 -0.65 -18.43 3.82
N ILE A 62 -0.92 -17.18 4.21
CA ILE A 62 0.13 -16.17 4.40
C ILE A 62 1.17 -16.68 5.41
N PHE A 63 0.73 -17.21 6.55
CA PHE A 63 1.64 -17.73 7.58
C PHE A 63 2.48 -18.91 7.08
N GLU A 64 1.93 -19.79 6.27
CA GLU A 64 2.64 -20.95 5.70
C GLU A 64 3.63 -20.57 4.59
N LEU A 65 3.32 -19.53 3.82
CA LEU A 65 4.12 -19.05 2.69
C LEU A 65 5.22 -18.08 3.14
N LEU A 66 4.98 -17.28 4.16
CA LEU A 66 5.87 -16.22 4.61
C LEU A 66 7.33 -16.66 4.82
N PRO A 67 7.64 -17.82 5.43
CA PRO A 67 9.02 -18.28 5.57
C PRO A 67 9.73 -18.48 4.23
N LYS A 68 8.99 -18.89 3.19
CA LYS A 68 9.50 -19.28 1.87
C LYS A 68 9.75 -18.09 0.94
N VAL A 69 9.04 -16.98 1.14
CA VAL A 69 9.18 -15.77 0.31
C VAL A 69 10.58 -15.18 0.46
N THR A 70 11.19 -14.85 -0.67
CA THR A 70 12.51 -14.23 -0.78
C THR A 70 12.42 -12.77 -1.22
N LEU A 71 13.53 -12.03 -1.05
CA LEU A 71 13.61 -10.65 -1.54
C LEU A 71 13.55 -10.59 -3.08
N ASP A 72 13.98 -11.66 -3.76
CA ASP A 72 13.86 -11.77 -5.22
C ASP A 72 12.40 -11.89 -5.65
N ASP A 73 11.58 -12.66 -4.94
CA ASP A 73 10.14 -12.76 -5.22
C ASP A 73 9.45 -11.40 -5.07
N LEU A 74 9.82 -10.65 -4.03
CA LEU A 74 9.31 -9.29 -3.79
C LEU A 74 9.73 -8.33 -4.91
N GLU A 75 10.98 -8.38 -5.34
CA GLU A 75 11.49 -7.55 -6.44
C GLU A 75 10.81 -7.88 -7.77
N ALA A 76 10.60 -9.17 -8.06
CA ALA A 76 9.86 -9.61 -9.23
C ALA A 76 8.42 -9.06 -9.21
N PHE A 77 7.73 -9.20 -8.08
CA PHE A 77 6.38 -8.67 -7.91
C PHE A 77 6.33 -7.14 -8.09
N GLN A 78 7.28 -6.41 -7.50
CA GLN A 78 7.36 -4.95 -7.62
C GLN A 78 7.57 -4.51 -9.08
N LYS A 79 8.47 -5.18 -9.80
CA LYS A 79 8.74 -4.86 -11.22
C LYS A 79 7.54 -5.14 -12.12
N GLU A 80 6.82 -6.23 -11.87
CA GLU A 80 5.67 -6.63 -12.68
C GLU A 80 4.41 -5.80 -12.37
N ASN A 81 4.18 -5.47 -11.09
CA ASN A 81 2.88 -4.97 -10.63
C ASN A 81 2.88 -3.52 -10.15
N VAL A 82 4.05 -2.90 -9.95
CA VAL A 82 4.18 -1.55 -9.39
C VAL A 82 4.96 -0.63 -10.33
N LYS A 83 6.17 -1.04 -10.75
CA LYS A 83 7.06 -0.20 -11.56
C LYS A 83 6.37 0.31 -12.83
N GLY A 84 6.50 1.60 -13.11
CA GLY A 84 6.02 2.22 -14.35
C GLY A 84 4.49 2.33 -14.47
N ARG A 85 3.73 2.10 -13.40
CA ARG A 85 2.29 2.34 -13.39
C ARG A 85 1.97 3.83 -13.28
N VAL A 86 0.78 4.20 -13.75
CA VAL A 86 0.25 5.54 -13.52
C VAL A 86 -0.29 5.61 -12.10
N PHE A 87 0.28 6.51 -11.30
CA PHE A 87 -0.11 6.73 -9.91
C PHE A 87 -1.02 7.96 -9.79
N ASN A 88 -1.99 7.87 -8.89
CA ASN A 88 -2.74 9.03 -8.43
C ASN A 88 -2.04 9.59 -7.19
N ILE A 89 -1.68 10.88 -7.22
CA ILE A 89 -1.00 11.54 -6.11
C ILE A 89 -2.03 12.36 -5.34
N GLY A 90 -2.28 11.98 -4.09
CA GLY A 90 -3.06 12.78 -3.14
C GLY A 90 -2.14 13.72 -2.37
N ILE A 91 -2.40 15.02 -2.44
CA ILE A 91 -1.66 16.05 -1.70
C ILE A 91 -2.61 16.67 -0.69
N LEU A 92 -2.22 16.62 0.58
CA LEU A 92 -2.95 17.24 1.69
C LEU A 92 -2.10 18.36 2.27
N GLY A 93 -2.62 19.58 2.28
CA GLY A 93 -1.92 20.76 2.79
C GLY A 93 -2.76 22.03 2.62
N ASP A 94 -2.21 23.17 3.04
CA ASP A 94 -2.82 24.47 2.81
C ASP A 94 -2.77 24.80 1.32
N VAL A 95 -3.94 24.96 0.69
CA VAL A 95 -4.08 25.18 -0.75
C VAL A 95 -3.35 26.45 -1.21
N ASP A 96 -3.32 27.48 -0.37
CA ASP A 96 -2.68 28.76 -0.70
C ASP A 96 -1.15 28.67 -0.75
N GLU A 97 -0.57 27.68 -0.05
CA GLU A 97 0.87 27.40 -0.03
C GLU A 97 1.30 26.36 -1.08
N LEU A 98 0.35 25.74 -1.80
CA LEU A 98 0.67 24.70 -2.77
C LEU A 98 1.13 25.30 -4.12
N PRO A 99 2.26 24.83 -4.70
CA PRO A 99 2.74 25.29 -6.00
C PRO A 99 1.94 24.63 -7.14
N ILE A 100 0.68 25.05 -7.35
CA ILE A 100 -0.25 24.43 -8.31
C ILE A 100 0.31 24.39 -9.74
N ASP A 101 1.03 25.43 -10.17
CA ASP A 101 1.63 25.47 -11.51
C ASP A 101 2.75 24.45 -11.71
N GLU A 102 3.45 24.07 -10.63
CA GLU A 102 4.43 22.98 -10.68
C GLU A 102 3.75 21.62 -10.69
N LEU A 103 2.66 21.46 -9.92
CA LEU A 103 1.87 20.23 -9.89
C LEU A 103 1.22 19.92 -11.25
N ARG A 104 0.79 20.95 -11.98
CA ARG A 104 0.26 20.80 -13.35
C ARG A 104 1.24 20.21 -14.34
N LYS A 105 2.56 20.31 -14.08
CA LYS A 105 3.59 19.66 -14.92
C LYS A 105 3.62 18.14 -14.73
N LEU A 106 3.16 17.65 -13.59
CA LEU A 106 3.12 16.22 -13.27
C LEU A 106 1.87 15.54 -13.82
N GLY A 107 0.78 16.29 -14.01
CA GLY A 107 -0.46 15.76 -14.56
C GLY A 107 -1.66 16.67 -14.35
N LYS A 108 -2.86 16.12 -14.60
CA LYS A 108 -4.12 16.83 -14.35
C LYS A 108 -4.30 17.00 -12.83
N VAL A 109 -4.30 18.25 -12.37
CA VAL A 109 -4.61 18.60 -10.98
C VAL A 109 -6.13 18.73 -10.83
N VAL A 110 -6.70 18.02 -9.86
CA VAL A 110 -8.11 18.11 -9.47
C VAL A 110 -8.14 18.56 -8.02
N MET A 111 -8.73 19.73 -7.77
CA MET A 111 -8.97 20.22 -6.41
C MET A 111 -10.29 19.62 -5.93
N LEU A 112 -10.24 18.92 -4.81
CA LEU A 112 -11.41 18.31 -4.19
C LEU A 112 -11.93 19.21 -3.07
N THR A 113 -13.24 19.38 -3.01
CA THR A 113 -13.94 20.02 -1.89
C THR A 113 -14.31 19.00 -0.83
N THR A 114 -14.77 19.47 0.33
CA THR A 114 -15.34 18.61 1.37
C THR A 114 -16.51 17.78 0.84
N GLU A 115 -17.37 18.40 0.02
CA GLU A 115 -18.52 17.72 -0.58
C GLU A 115 -18.07 16.61 -1.56
N ASP A 116 -17.00 16.82 -2.33
CA ASP A 116 -16.46 15.79 -3.23
C ASP A 116 -15.90 14.56 -2.49
N ILE A 117 -15.40 14.75 -1.27
CA ILE A 117 -14.76 13.68 -0.47
C ILE A 117 -15.80 12.96 0.39
N PHE A 118 -16.72 13.71 1.01
CA PHE A 118 -17.62 13.18 2.05
C PHE A 118 -19.09 13.11 1.60
N GLY A 119 -19.47 13.73 0.49
CA GLY A 119 -20.79 13.62 -0.13
C GLY A 119 -21.89 14.47 0.52
N TYR A 120 -21.54 15.54 1.26
CA TYR A 120 -22.48 16.49 1.86
C TYR A 120 -21.91 17.91 1.96
#